data_AF-A0A539EBE5-F1
#
_entry.id   AF-A0A539EBE5-F1
#
_cell.length_a   1.000
_cell.length_b   1.000
_cell.length_c   1.000
_cell.angle_alpha   90.00
_cell.angle_beta   90.00
_cell.angle_gamma   90.00
#
_symmetry.space_group_name_H-M   'P 1'
#
loop_
_entity.id
_entity.type
_entity.pdbx_description
1 polymer ?
#
loop_
_entity_poly.entity_id
_entity_poly.type
_entity_poly.pdbx_seq_one_letter_code
_entity_poly.pdbx_strand_id
1 'polypeptide(L)'
;MLAAQNYRFSSEAEQAFNEYIRLRMTLEHFANARSVRNALDRARLRQANRLFAGGKKNLSRIDLMTLEADDIRASRVFLEGDEGTNDLVR
;
A
#
# COMPACT_ATOMS: atom_id res chain seq x y z
N MET A 1 -9.60 -0.82 -12.87
CA MET A 1 -9.39 0.42 -12.07
C MET A 1 -7.91 0.83 -11.95
N LEU A 2 -6.94 -0.09 -11.85
CA LEU A 2 -5.49 0.22 -11.87
C LEU A 2 -4.94 0.43 -13.31
N ALA A 3 -5.29 -0.46 -14.24
CA ALA A 3 -4.85 -0.35 -15.64
C ALA A 3 -5.37 0.91 -16.35
N ALA A 4 -6.57 1.38 -15.98
CA ALA A 4 -7.13 2.64 -16.47
C ALA A 4 -6.35 3.89 -15.98
N GLN A 5 -5.51 3.72 -14.95
CA GLN A 5 -4.73 4.78 -14.34
C GLN A 5 -3.22 4.60 -14.54
N ASN A 6 -2.81 3.66 -15.41
CA ASN A 6 -1.42 3.47 -15.81
C ASN A 6 -0.45 3.16 -14.64
N TYR A 7 -0.93 2.68 -13.49
CA TYR A 7 -0.04 2.25 -12.41
C TYR A 7 0.26 0.75 -12.49
N ARG A 8 1.50 0.37 -12.17
CA ARG A 8 1.96 -1.01 -12.04
C ARG A 8 2.50 -1.24 -10.64
N PHE A 9 2.30 -2.43 -10.13
CA PHE A 9 3.01 -2.90 -8.94
C PHE A 9 4.35 -3.48 -9.37
N SER A 10 5.40 -3.24 -8.59
CA SER A 10 6.56 -4.13 -8.63
C SER A 10 6.17 -5.50 -8.05
N SER A 11 6.93 -6.54 -8.38
CA SER A 11 6.67 -7.90 -7.88
C SER A 11 6.60 -7.96 -6.35
N GLU A 12 7.41 -7.14 -5.68
CA GLU A 12 7.45 -7.03 -4.22
C GLU A 12 6.25 -6.25 -3.68
N ALA A 13 5.81 -5.21 -4.40
CA ALA A 13 4.60 -4.47 -4.05
C ALA A 13 3.34 -5.33 -4.16
N GLU A 14 3.26 -6.22 -5.14
CA GLU A 14 2.14 -7.15 -5.27
C GLU A 14 2.07 -8.12 -4.07
N GLN A 15 3.20 -8.64 -3.63
CA GLN A 15 3.27 -9.49 -2.42
C GLN A 15 2.85 -8.71 -1.17
N ALA A 16 3.38 -7.50 -0.99
CA ALA A 16 3.00 -6.63 0.12
C ALA A 16 1.50 -6.26 0.08
N PHE A 17 0.93 -6.08 -1.10
CA PHE A 17 -0.50 -5.77 -1.24
C PHE A 17 -1.38 -6.97 -0.86
N ASN A 18 -0.99 -8.18 -1.24
CA ASN A 18 -1.69 -9.41 -0.84
C ASN A 18 -1.68 -9.58 0.69
N GLU A 19 -0.54 -9.33 1.32
CA GLU A 19 -0.42 -9.34 2.78
C GLU A 19 -1.31 -8.26 3.43
N TYR A 20 -1.27 -7.04 2.89
CA TYR A 20 -2.11 -5.93 3.34
C TYR A 20 -3.60 -6.28 3.30
N ILE A 21 -4.10 -6.91 2.22
CA ILE A 21 -5.51 -7.29 2.11
C ILE A 21 -5.87 -8.29 3.21
N ARG A 22 -5.04 -9.32 3.44
CA ARG A 22 -5.28 -10.33 4.48
C ARG A 22 -5.38 -9.70 5.86
N LEU A 23 -4.47 -8.78 6.19
CA LEU A 23 -4.50 -8.05 7.46
C LEU A 23 -5.70 -7.08 7.55
N ARG A 24 -6.02 -6.38 6.46
CA ARG A 24 -7.14 -5.41 6.49
C ARG A 24 -8.50 -6.09 6.61
N MET A 25 -8.63 -7.35 6.19
CA MET A 25 -9.84 -8.16 6.33
C MET A 25 -10.12 -8.55 7.78
N THR A 26 -9.11 -8.65 8.64
CA THR A 26 -9.29 -9.02 10.06
C THR A 26 -9.63 -7.81 10.95
N LEU A 27 -9.36 -6.59 10.47
CA LEU A 27 -9.61 -5.36 11.22
C LEU A 27 -11.07 -4.88 11.10
N GLU A 28 -11.51 -4.15 12.12
CA GLU A 28 -12.87 -3.60 12.15
C GLU A 28 -13.17 -2.67 10.97
N HIS A 29 -14.43 -2.64 10.53
CA HIS A 29 -14.94 -1.83 9.41
C HIS A 29 -14.29 -2.10 8.03
N PHE A 30 -14.05 -3.36 7.68
CA PHE A 30 -13.66 -3.71 6.30
C PHE A 30 -14.80 -3.47 5.30
N ALA A 31 -14.65 -2.46 4.45
CA ALA A 31 -15.64 -2.06 3.44
C ALA A 31 -15.33 -2.63 2.04
N ASN A 32 -14.70 -3.81 1.97
CA ASN A 32 -14.36 -4.51 0.72
C ASN A 32 -13.66 -3.60 -0.30
N ALA A 33 -14.27 -3.39 -1.48
CA ALA A 33 -13.72 -2.61 -2.58
C ALA A 33 -13.37 -1.16 -2.23
N ARG A 34 -14.08 -0.55 -1.26
CA ARG A 34 -13.78 0.81 -0.80
C ARG A 34 -12.47 0.85 -0.01
N SER A 35 -12.24 -0.13 0.86
CA SER A 35 -10.99 -0.25 1.61
C SER A 35 -9.80 -0.45 0.68
N VAL A 36 -9.96 -1.27 -0.35
CA VAL A 36 -8.93 -1.47 -1.39
C VAL A 36 -8.64 -0.17 -2.14
N ARG A 37 -9.66 0.58 -2.56
CA ARG A 37 -9.46 1.88 -3.23
C ARG A 37 -8.72 2.87 -2.32
N ASN A 38 -9.14 3.00 -1.06
CA ASN A 38 -8.49 3.88 -0.09
C ASN A 38 -7.03 3.47 0.14
N ALA A 39 -6.72 2.17 0.14
CA ALA A 39 -5.36 1.68 0.28
C ALA A 39 -4.49 2.08 -0.92
N LEU A 40 -5.02 1.96 -2.14
CA LEU A 40 -4.34 2.39 -3.36
C LEU A 40 -4.11 3.90 -3.40
N ASP A 41 -5.11 4.69 -3.02
CA ASP A 41 -5.00 6.15 -2.98
C ASP A 41 -3.92 6.58 -1.97
N ARG A 42 -3.85 5.93 -0.81
CA ARG A 42 -2.78 6.15 0.19
C ARG A 42 -1.42 5.70 -0.34
N ALA A 43 -1.33 4.55 -1.00
CA ALA A 43 -0.07 4.07 -1.59
C ALA A 43 0.46 5.07 -2.64
N ARG A 44 -0.40 5.65 -3.47
CA ARG A 44 -0.01 6.71 -4.42
C ARG A 44 0.50 7.96 -3.74
N LEU A 45 -0.17 8.41 -2.67
CA LEU A 45 0.30 9.57 -1.91
C LEU A 45 1.70 9.32 -1.32
N ARG A 46 1.95 8.10 -0.81
CA ARG A 46 3.26 7.71 -0.29
C ARG A 46 4.31 7.61 -1.38
N GLN A 47 3.97 7.07 -2.54
CA GLN A 47 4.85 7.00 -3.70
C GLN A 47 5.26 8.40 -4.16
N ALA A 48 4.31 9.33 -4.27
CA ALA A 48 4.60 10.73 -4.60
C ALA A 48 5.54 11.38 -3.57
N ASN A 49 5.29 11.17 -2.27
CA ASN A 49 6.16 11.67 -1.21
C ASN A 49 7.56 11.04 -1.27
N ARG A 50 7.69 9.73 -1.55
CA ARG A 50 8.97 9.05 -1.72
C ARG A 50 9.76 9.63 -2.89
N LEU A 51 9.11 9.79 -4.04
CA LEU A 51 9.73 10.36 -5.24
C LEU A 51 10.18 11.81 -4.99
N PHE A 52 9.38 12.59 -4.27
CA PHE A 52 9.73 13.96 -3.89
C PHE A 52 10.90 14.01 -2.90
N ALA A 53 10.90 13.15 -1.88
CA ALA A 53 11.98 13.07 -0.88
C ALA A 53 13.29 12.48 -1.44
N GLY A 54 13.22 11.66 -2.49
CA GLY A 54 14.36 11.02 -3.15
C GLY A 54 15.30 11.95 -3.93
N GLY A 55 15.00 13.24 -4.02
CA GLY A 55 15.86 14.26 -4.63
C GLY A 55 15.95 14.19 -6.17
N LYS A 56 16.91 14.94 -6.77
CA LYS A 56 17.18 15.04 -8.22
C LYS A 56 17.70 13.72 -8.84
N LYS A 57 16.97 12.62 -8.71
CA LYS A 57 17.16 11.47 -9.59
C LYS A 57 16.41 11.73 -10.90
N ASN A 58 17.00 11.36 -12.03
CA ASN A 58 16.28 11.33 -13.30
C ASN A 58 15.18 10.27 -13.21
N LEU A 59 13.98 10.69 -12.78
CA LEU A 59 12.82 9.82 -12.69
C LEU A 59 12.35 9.48 -14.10
N SER A 60 12.33 8.19 -14.43
CA SER A 60 11.72 7.73 -15.66
C SER A 60 10.20 7.67 -15.52
N ARG A 61 9.47 7.66 -16.65
CA ARG A 61 8.01 7.44 -16.63
C ARG A 61 7.63 6.13 -15.92
N ILE A 62 8.49 5.12 -16.00
CA ILE A 62 8.27 3.82 -15.34
C ILE A 62 8.29 4.01 -13.83
N ASP A 63 9.25 4.75 -13.28
CA ASP A 63 9.36 5.01 -11.84
C ASP A 63 8.16 5.80 -11.30
N LEU A 64 7.61 6.72 -12.11
CA LEU A 64 6.41 7.48 -11.78
C LEU A 64 5.14 6.60 -11.76
N MET A 65 5.13 5.50 -12.51
CA MET A 65 4.01 4.57 -12.65
C MET A 65 4.16 3.34 -11.74
N THR A 66 5.33 3.11 -11.13
CA THR A 66 5.59 1.95 -10.27
C THR A 66 5.32 2.27 -8.81
N LEU A 67 4.44 1.47 -8.21
CA LEU A 67 4.26 1.39 -6.75
C LEU A 67 5.23 0.33 -6.22
N GLU A 68 6.02 0.68 -5.21
CA GLU A 68 6.95 -0.25 -4.56
C GLU A 68 6.39 -0.79 -3.25
N ALA A 69 7.02 -1.84 -2.74
CA ALA A 69 6.65 -2.46 -1.47
C ALA A 69 6.64 -1.45 -0.30
N ASP A 70 7.57 -0.49 -0.28
CA ASP A 70 7.65 0.54 0.76
C ASP A 70 6.38 1.40 0.84
N ASP A 71 5.75 1.70 -0.29
CA ASP A 71 4.53 2.52 -0.33
C ASP A 71 3.34 1.81 0.31
N ILE A 72 3.38 0.48 0.31
CA ILE A 72 2.33 -0.37 0.88
C ILE A 72 2.64 -0.66 2.34
N ARG A 73 3.87 -1.11 2.65
CA ARG A 73 4.32 -1.47 4.00
C ARG A 73 4.33 -0.31 4.98
N ALA A 74 4.48 0.93 4.51
CA ALA A 74 4.32 2.14 5.33
C ALA A 74 2.87 2.37 5.84
N SER A 75 1.96 1.42 5.61
CA SER A 75 0.59 1.50 6.12
C SER A 75 0.47 1.00 7.55
N ARG A 76 -0.26 1.75 8.39
CA ARG A 76 -0.52 1.39 9.79
C ARG A 76 -1.25 0.07 9.98
N VAL A 77 -1.90 -0.46 8.94
CA VAL A 77 -2.54 -1.78 8.97
C VAL A 77 -1.54 -2.90 9.29
N PHE A 78 -0.28 -2.74 8.90
CA PHE A 78 0.78 -3.69 9.26
C PHE A 78 1.15 -3.62 10.75
N LEU A 79 0.89 -2.50 11.43
CA LEU A 79 1.06 -2.35 12.87
C LEU A 79 -0.21 -2.80 13.63
N GLU A 80 -1.39 -2.39 13.15
CA GLU A 80 -2.68 -2.72 13.76
C GLU A 80 -3.02 -4.22 13.67
N GLY A 81 -2.62 -4.90 12.59
CA GLY A 81 -2.81 -6.34 12.45
C GLY A 81 -1.97 -7.17 13.43
N ASP A 82 -0.85 -6.61 13.90
CA ASP A 82 0.01 -7.22 14.91
C ASP A 82 -0.59 -7.04 16.33
N GLU A 83 -1.11 -5.84 16.64
CA GLU A 83 -1.76 -5.55 17.91
C GLU A 83 -3.11 -6.27 18.09
N GLY A 84 -3.93 -6.37 17.04
CA GLY A 84 -5.22 -7.09 17.11
C GLY A 84 -5.10 -8.59 17.37
N THR A 85 -3.92 -9.18 17.13
CA THR A 85 -3.63 -10.57 17.51
C THR A 85 -3.29 -10.66 19.01
N ASN A 86 -2.74 -9.61 19.60
CA ASN A 86 -2.31 -9.59 20.99
C ASN A 86 -3.45 -9.29 21.99
N ASP A 87 -4.48 -8.56 21.56
CA ASP A 87 -5.68 -8.28 22.37
C ASP A 87 -6.68 -9.45 22.44
N LEU A 88 -6.55 -10.48 21.59
CA LEU A 88 -7.34 -11.72 21.68
C LEU A 88 -6.77 -12.73 22.69
N VAL A 89 -5.65 -12.41 23.36
CA VAL A 89 -4.94 -13.28 24.32
C VAL A 89 -4.94 -12.70 25.75
N ARG A 90 -5.72 -11.65 26.02
CA ARG A 90 -5.93 -11.09 27.37
C ARG A 90 -7.38 -11.20 27.81
#